data_AF-A0A938MT81-F1
#
_entry.id   AF-A0A938MT81-F1
#
_cell.length_a   1.000
_cell.length_b   1.000
_cell.length_c   1.000
_cell.angle_alpha   90.00
_cell.angle_beta   90.00
_cell.angle_gamma   90.00
#
_symmetry.space_group_name_H-M   'P 1'
#
loop_
_entity.id
_entity.type
_entity.pdbx_description
1 polymer ?
#
loop_
_entity_poly.entity_id
_entity_poly.type
_entity_poly.pdbx_seq_one_letter_code
_entity_poly.pdbx_strand_id
1 'polypeptide(L)'
;MGQYGYWTGSGGNLALGDVTLSSHAPINYVVPFSFADRAGASPPANSSSDFRYYADLRLCAFGSNHPGGAVFAMTDGSVQFINDEIPLEVLRALSTRDGGEIADFSP
;
A
#
# COMPACT_ATOMS: atom_id res chain seq x y z
N MET A 1 1.56 13.53 -6.24
CA MET A 1 0.57 13.99 -5.25
C MET A 1 -0.76 14.11 -5.97
N GLY A 2 -1.77 13.31 -5.61
CA GLY A 2 -3.12 13.41 -6.21
C GLY A 2 -3.74 12.13 -6.76
N GLN A 3 -3.05 10.97 -6.73
CA GLN A 3 -3.63 9.69 -7.17
C GLN A 3 -3.71 8.65 -6.04
N TYR A 4 -2.66 8.48 -5.25
CA TYR A 4 -2.67 7.58 -4.09
C TYR A 4 -1.86 8.18 -2.94
N GLY A 5 -2.14 7.70 -1.72
CA GLY A 5 -1.48 8.11 -0.50
C GLY A 5 -0.15 7.39 -0.29
N TYR A 6 0.78 8.10 0.33
CA TYR A 6 2.12 7.62 0.60
C TYR A 6 2.62 8.20 1.93
N TRP A 7 3.31 7.37 2.70
CA TRP A 7 3.98 7.72 3.93
C TRP A 7 5.40 8.18 3.63
N THR A 8 5.65 9.48 3.81
CA THR A 8 7.00 10.03 3.68
C THR A 8 7.54 10.48 5.03
N GLY A 9 8.83 10.26 5.25
CA GLY A 9 9.56 11.04 6.25
C GLY A 9 9.50 12.53 5.86
N SER A 10 9.12 13.39 6.80
CA SER A 10 9.15 14.85 6.67
C SER A 10 10.21 15.41 7.61
N GLY A 11 10.87 16.51 7.22
CA GLY A 11 11.88 17.18 8.05
C GLY A 11 13.12 16.34 8.36
N GLY A 12 13.63 15.55 7.42
CA GLY A 12 14.87 14.77 7.61
C GLY A 12 14.70 13.52 8.50
N ASN A 13 13.60 12.79 8.36
CA ASN A 13 13.20 11.62 9.17
C ASN A 13 12.83 11.93 10.63
N LEU A 14 12.61 13.19 10.98
CA LEU A 14 12.19 13.59 12.33
C LEU A 14 10.66 13.60 12.52
N ALA A 15 9.90 13.51 11.42
CA ALA A 15 8.46 13.42 11.43
C ALA A 15 7.98 12.41 10.38
N LEU A 16 6.84 11.78 10.63
CA LEU A 16 6.12 11.00 9.63
C LEU A 16 4.91 11.82 9.17
N GLY A 17 4.83 12.08 7.87
CA GLY A 17 3.67 12.69 7.24
C GLY A 17 2.90 11.62 6.47
N ASP A 18 1.60 11.52 6.75
CA ASP A 18 0.65 10.83 5.87
C ASP A 18 0.05 11.88 4.93
N VAL A 19 0.20 11.68 3.63
CA VAL A 19 -0.70 12.32 2.68
C VAL A 19 -1.67 11.23 2.26
N THR A 20 -2.93 11.46 2.62
CA THR A 20 -4.05 10.52 2.60
C THR A 20 -4.02 9.52 1.44
N LEU A 21 -4.49 8.29 1.74
CA LEU A 21 -4.98 7.23 0.82
C LEU A 21 -4.00 6.06 0.57
N SER A 22 -3.52 5.40 1.63
CA SER A 22 -2.77 4.12 1.56
C SER A 22 -3.34 3.22 0.45
N SER A 23 -2.53 2.83 -0.52
CA SER A 23 -2.86 1.89 -1.63
C SER A 23 -1.66 1.70 -2.56
N HIS A 24 -0.45 2.02 -2.06
CA HIS A 24 0.74 2.00 -2.89
C HIS A 24 1.16 0.57 -3.24
N ALA A 25 0.90 -0.36 -2.32
CA ALA A 25 1.15 -1.80 -2.46
C ALA A 25 -0.15 -2.59 -2.25
N PRO A 26 -0.19 -3.87 -2.66
CA PRO A 26 -1.35 -4.75 -2.45
C PRO A 26 -1.74 -4.91 -0.98
N ILE A 27 -2.97 -5.37 -0.76
CA ILE A 27 -3.45 -5.75 0.57
C ILE A 27 -2.53 -6.86 1.11
N ASN A 28 -2.18 -6.75 2.39
CA ASN A 28 -1.27 -7.67 3.09
C ASN A 28 0.14 -7.77 2.45
N TYR A 29 0.64 -6.71 1.80
CA TYR A 29 2.00 -6.70 1.29
C TYR A 29 3.03 -7.11 2.36
N VAL A 30 3.84 -8.11 2.01
CA VAL A 30 4.99 -8.58 2.78
C VAL A 30 6.25 -8.41 1.95
N VAL A 31 7.38 -8.15 2.62
CA VAL A 31 8.68 -8.11 1.95
C VAL A 31 8.97 -9.49 1.37
N PRO A 32 9.30 -9.62 0.07
CA PRO A 32 9.36 -10.92 -0.62
C PRO A 32 10.65 -11.70 -0.34
N PHE A 33 11.49 -11.26 0.58
CA PHE A 33 12.77 -11.88 0.90
C PHE A 33 13.07 -11.80 2.39
N SER A 34 13.89 -12.74 2.86
CA SER A 34 14.46 -12.72 4.20
C SER A 34 15.63 -11.74 4.28
N PHE A 35 16.02 -11.34 5.49
CA PHE A 35 17.23 -10.53 5.66
C PHE A 35 18.48 -11.21 5.07
N ALA A 36 18.58 -12.55 5.14
CA ALA A 36 19.73 -13.28 4.59
C ALA A 36 19.79 -13.18 3.06
N ASP A 37 18.63 -13.16 2.39
CA ASP A 37 18.51 -13.20 0.93
C ASP A 37 18.42 -11.81 0.28
N ARG A 38 18.42 -10.74 1.08
CA ARG A 38 18.26 -9.34 0.62
C ARG A 38 19.26 -8.91 -0.45
N ALA A 39 20.42 -9.57 -0.53
CA ALA A 39 21.43 -9.28 -1.55
C ALA A 39 20.96 -9.60 -2.97
N GLY A 40 20.02 -10.52 -3.14
CA GLY A 40 19.37 -10.83 -4.40
C GLY A 40 18.12 -10.00 -4.69
N ALA A 41 17.73 -9.08 -3.81
CA ALA A 41 16.55 -8.26 -3.99
C ALA A 41 16.70 -7.30 -5.19
N SER A 42 15.60 -7.14 -5.94
CA SER A 42 15.47 -6.12 -6.98
C SER A 42 14.15 -5.38 -6.77
N PRO A 43 14.15 -4.07 -6.49
CA PRO A 43 15.30 -3.16 -6.27
C PRO A 43 16.27 -3.57 -5.15
N PRO A 44 17.50 -3.03 -5.08
CA PRO A 44 18.46 -3.42 -4.04
C PRO A 44 17.93 -3.20 -2.62
N ALA A 45 18.37 -4.04 -1.67
CA ALA A 45 18.00 -3.96 -0.25
C ALA A 45 19.22 -4.08 0.68
N ASN A 46 20.42 -3.76 0.17
CA ASN A 46 21.69 -4.04 0.84
C ASN A 46 22.07 -3.03 1.91
N SER A 47 21.55 -1.82 1.82
CA SER A 47 21.77 -0.73 2.79
C SER A 47 20.44 -0.17 3.30
N SER A 48 20.49 0.61 4.38
CA SER A 48 19.32 1.29 4.94
C SER A 48 18.66 2.24 3.93
N SER A 49 19.46 2.89 3.08
CA SER A 49 18.96 3.76 2.02
C SER A 49 18.25 2.96 0.92
N ASP A 50 18.81 1.82 0.52
CA ASP A 50 18.20 0.98 -0.53
C ASP A 50 16.89 0.34 -0.03
N PHE A 51 16.85 -0.06 1.24
CA PHE A 51 15.68 -0.65 1.86
C PHE A 51 14.48 0.31 1.98
N ARG A 52 14.69 1.63 1.82
CA ARG A 52 13.63 2.63 1.90
C ARG A 52 12.45 2.30 0.98
N TYR A 53 12.73 1.79 -0.23
CA TYR A 53 11.70 1.36 -1.17
C TYR A 53 10.75 0.31 -0.58
N TYR A 54 11.29 -0.72 0.07
CA TYR A 54 10.50 -1.79 0.68
C TYR A 54 9.77 -1.34 1.95
N ALA A 55 10.41 -0.47 2.73
CA ALA A 55 9.80 0.13 3.89
C ALA A 55 8.57 0.96 3.48
N ASP A 56 8.68 1.73 2.41
CA ASP A 56 7.58 2.53 1.88
C ASP A 56 6.41 1.70 1.41
N LEU A 57 6.66 0.63 0.64
CA LEU A 57 5.63 -0.33 0.24
C LEU A 57 4.89 -0.88 1.46
N ARG A 58 5.61 -1.24 2.52
CA ARG A 58 5.00 -1.81 3.72
C ARG A 58 4.24 -0.80 4.56
N LEU A 59 4.74 0.43 4.66
CA LEU A 59 4.09 1.53 5.38
C LEU A 59 2.80 1.98 4.68
N CYS A 60 2.76 1.91 3.35
CA CYS A 60 1.64 2.38 2.53
C CYS A 60 0.66 1.27 2.12
N ALA A 61 0.83 0.05 2.62
CA ALA A 61 -0.07 -1.08 2.40
C ALA A 61 -1.14 -1.15 3.48
N PHE A 62 -2.37 -1.50 3.09
CA PHE A 62 -3.35 -2.02 4.03
C PHE A 62 -3.00 -3.46 4.37
N GLY A 63 -3.01 -3.84 5.65
CA GLY A 63 -2.84 -5.25 5.98
C GLY A 63 -2.56 -5.53 7.45
N SER A 64 -3.20 -6.59 7.92
CA SER A 64 -2.98 -7.20 9.24
C SER A 64 -2.64 -8.69 9.13
N ASN A 65 -2.37 -9.17 7.91
CA ASN A 65 -2.02 -10.57 7.61
C ASN A 65 -3.19 -11.56 7.80
N HIS A 66 -4.44 -11.11 7.61
CA HIS A 66 -5.59 -12.00 7.50
C HIS A 66 -5.64 -12.67 6.13
N PRO A 67 -5.95 -13.98 6.05
CA PRO A 67 -6.03 -14.68 4.78
C PRO A 67 -7.22 -14.19 3.95
N GLY A 68 -6.98 -13.96 2.66
CA GLY A 68 -8.00 -13.76 1.63
C GLY A 68 -8.50 -12.32 1.46
N GLY A 69 -8.09 -11.37 2.29
CA GLY A 69 -8.47 -9.95 2.11
C GLY A 69 -8.61 -9.13 3.37
N ALA A 70 -9.29 -8.00 3.25
CA ALA A 70 -9.58 -7.08 4.34
C ALA A 70 -10.97 -6.44 4.22
N VAL A 71 -11.49 -5.97 5.33
CA VAL A 71 -12.77 -5.26 5.39
C VAL A 71 -12.50 -3.76 5.32
N PHE A 72 -13.15 -3.08 4.37
CA PHE A 72 -13.03 -1.65 4.13
C PHE A 72 -14.34 -0.92 4.43
N ALA A 73 -14.21 0.26 5.02
CA ALA A 73 -15.31 1.22 5.12
C ALA A 73 -15.27 2.15 3.89
N MET A 74 -16.40 2.26 3.21
CA MET A 74 -16.56 3.06 2.01
C MET A 74 -17.03 4.49 2.37
N THR A 75 -16.87 5.43 1.45
CA THR A 75 -17.25 6.84 1.64
C THR A 75 -18.75 7.03 1.87
N ASP A 76 -19.59 6.10 1.38
CA ASP A 76 -21.04 6.08 1.60
C ASP A 76 -21.45 5.45 2.95
N GLY A 77 -20.48 5.04 3.77
CA GLY A 77 -20.70 4.39 5.06
C GLY A 77 -20.98 2.88 4.97
N SER A 78 -21.02 2.30 3.77
CA SER A 78 -21.08 0.84 3.62
C SER A 78 -19.76 0.19 4.01
N VAL A 79 -19.84 -1.09 4.38
CA VAL A 79 -18.68 -1.91 4.74
C VAL A 79 -18.61 -3.08 3.79
N GLN A 80 -17.46 -3.28 3.14
CA GLN A 80 -17.28 -4.29 2.12
C GLN A 80 -16.02 -5.10 2.37
N PHE A 81 -16.08 -6.40 2.07
CA PHE A 81 -14.90 -7.25 2.06
C PHE A 81 -14.24 -7.17 0.69
N ILE A 82 -12.94 -6.86 0.66
CA ILE A 82 -12.13 -6.78 -0.55
C ILE A 82 -11.06 -7.87 -0.48
N ASN A 83 -11.01 -8.71 -1.51
CA ASN A 83 -10.03 -9.77 -1.66
C ASN A 83 -8.61 -9.19 -1.88
N ASP A 84 -7.57 -9.85 -1.36
CA ASP A 84 -6.18 -9.43 -1.53
C ASP A 84 -5.61 -9.64 -2.95
N GLU A 85 -6.29 -10.43 -3.78
CA GLU A 85 -6.08 -10.60 -5.22
C GLU A 85 -6.71 -9.49 -6.07
N ILE A 86 -7.35 -8.47 -5.46
CA ILE A 86 -7.87 -7.32 -6.21
C ILE A 86 -6.75 -6.67 -7.06
N PRO A 87 -7.02 -6.31 -8.33
CA PRO A 87 -6.01 -5.62 -9.12
C PRO A 87 -5.58 -4.30 -8.45
N LEU A 88 -4.28 -4.05 -8.40
CA LEU A 88 -3.72 -2.91 -7.65
C LEU A 88 -4.21 -1.57 -8.19
N GLU A 89 -4.45 -1.48 -9.49
CA GLU A 89 -5.06 -0.34 -10.15
C GLU A 89 -6.48 -0.06 -9.64
N VAL A 90 -7.29 -1.09 -9.37
CA VAL A 90 -8.64 -0.93 -8.82
C VAL A 90 -8.57 -0.49 -7.36
N LEU A 91 -7.68 -1.08 -6.56
CA LEU A 91 -7.46 -0.66 -5.17
C LEU A 91 -7.03 0.82 -5.09
N ARG A 92 -6.17 1.26 -6.00
CA ARG A 92 -5.76 2.67 -6.11
C ARG A 92 -6.92 3.56 -6.54
N ALA A 93 -7.70 3.16 -7.54
CA ALA A 93 -8.88 3.89 -7.99
C ALA A 93 -9.88 4.10 -6.84
N LEU A 94 -10.19 3.04 -6.07
CA LEU A 94 -11.04 3.09 -4.88
C LEU A 94 -10.49 4.00 -3.78
N SER A 95 -9.17 4.18 -3.75
CA SER A 95 -8.50 5.04 -2.80
C SER A 95 -8.39 6.48 -3.31
N THR A 96 -8.77 6.82 -4.54
CA THR A 96 -8.72 8.20 -5.03
C THR A 96 -9.96 9.00 -4.56
N ARG A 97 -9.77 10.28 -4.19
CA ARG A 97 -10.90 11.17 -3.83
C ARG A 97 -11.50 11.92 -5.03
N ASP A 98 -10.74 12.05 -6.12
CA ASP A 98 -11.09 12.81 -7.33
C ASP A 98 -10.78 11.96 -8.58
N GLY A 99 -11.18 10.69 -8.55
CA GLY A 99 -11.00 9.73 -9.65
C GLY A 99 -12.36 9.32 -10.21
N GLY A 100 -12.78 9.95 -11.31
CA GLY A 100 -13.98 9.57 -12.09
C GLY A 100 -13.89 8.20 -12.76
N GLU A 101 -13.14 7.28 -12.16
CA GLU A 101 -12.90 5.91 -12.57
C GLU A 101 -14.06 5.06 -12.06
N ILE A 102 -14.70 4.27 -12.94
CA ILE A 102 -15.63 3.24 -12.48
C ILE A 102 -14.78 2.11 -11.92
N ALA A 103 -14.60 2.09 -10.60
CA ALA A 103 -14.04 0.94 -9.91
C ALA A 103 -15.12 -0.14 -9.82
N ASP A 104 -15.11 -1.07 -10.78
CA ASP A 104 -15.85 -2.32 -10.65
C ASP A 104 -14.98 -3.33 -9.90
N PHE A 105 -15.43 -3.72 -8.72
CA PHE A 105 -14.80 -4.73 -7.86
C PHE A 105 -15.84 -5.77 -7.42
N SER A 106 -16.90 -5.96 -8.24
CA SER A 106 -17.88 -7.02 -8.03
C SER A 106 -17.17 -8.37 -7.88
N PRO A 107 -17.58 -9.21 -6.91
CA PRO A 107 -17.05 -10.56 -6.75
C PRO A 107 -17.31 -11.43 -7.98
#